data_AF-A0A1H8RUU8-F1
#
_entry.id   AF-A0A1H8RUU8-F1
#
_cell.length_a   1.000
_cell.length_b   1.000
_cell.length_c   1.000
_cell.angle_alpha   90.00
_cell.angle_beta   90.00
_cell.angle_gamma   90.00
#
_symmetry.space_group_name_H-M   'P 1'
#
loop_
_entity.id
_entity.type
_entity.pdbx_description
1 polymer ?
#
loop_
_entity_poly.entity_id
_entity_poly.type
_entity_poly.pdbx_seq_one_letter_code
_entity_poly.pdbx_strand_id
1 'polypeptide(L)'
;MTDGVEIEPEDALEVAQRALARVSELEERLDETEAENAELKERLTVLELRYDDLDGGRSYDDLDRNGRVGRVREHAFERATEGHGHATLDYNDVMWSVFDGEPSADYCYKLMRLAADATGFTFRDPDGKGKELRVNADAARQGVSFSSANKTAQEGGR
;
A
#
# COMPACT_ATOMS: atom_id res chain seq x y z
N MET A 1 25.85 45.35 -27.43
CA MET A 1 25.02 44.94 -28.57
C MET A 1 24.29 43.70 -28.10
N THR A 2 23.03 43.86 -27.67
CA THR A 2 22.18 42.73 -27.29
C THR A 2 21.48 42.28 -28.56
N ASP A 3 21.97 41.17 -29.12
CA ASP A 3 21.33 40.45 -30.21
C ASP A 3 19.97 39.97 -29.69
N GLY A 4 18.92 40.72 -30.00
CA GLY A 4 17.56 40.32 -29.70
C GLY A 4 17.18 39.29 -30.75
N VAL A 5 16.98 38.04 -30.34
CA VAL A 5 16.45 37.01 -31.23
C VAL A 5 15.09 37.50 -31.73
N GLU A 6 15.02 37.93 -32.99
CA GLU A 6 13.77 38.27 -33.66
C GLU A 6 13.02 36.95 -33.90
N ILE A 7 11.94 36.75 -33.15
CA ILE A 7 11.06 35.59 -33.31
C ILE A 7 10.05 35.96 -34.39
N GLU A 8 10.07 35.21 -35.49
CA GLU A 8 9.07 35.37 -36.53
C GLU A 8 7.68 34.99 -35.97
N PRO A 9 6.61 35.70 -36.36
CA PRO A 9 5.26 35.43 -35.86
C PRO A 9 4.78 34.01 -36.20
N GLU A 10 5.32 33.39 -37.25
CA GLU A 10 5.08 31.98 -37.60
C GLU A 10 5.69 31.01 -36.58
N ASP A 11 6.92 31.25 -36.12
CA ASP A 11 7.58 30.45 -35.09
C ASP A 11 6.83 30.55 -33.74
N ALA A 12 6.36 31.75 -33.39
CA ALA A 12 5.56 31.96 -32.19
C ALA A 12 4.21 31.22 -32.26
N LEU A 13 3.60 31.17 -33.45
CA LEU A 13 2.35 30.44 -33.68
C LEU A 13 2.55 28.93 -33.59
N GLU A 14 3.62 28.39 -34.18
CA GLU A 14 3.93 26.96 -34.13
C GLU A 14 4.21 26.50 -32.69
N VAL A 15 4.96 27.28 -31.93
CA VAL A 15 5.21 27.02 -30.50
C VAL A 15 3.90 27.06 -29.71
N ALA A 16 3.03 28.04 -29.97
CA ALA A 16 1.73 28.13 -29.30
C ALA A 16 0.81 26.94 -29.63
N GLN A 17 0.78 26.50 -30.89
CA GLN A 17 -0.01 25.33 -31.31
C GLN A 17 0.51 24.04 -30.66
N ARG A 18 1.84 23.87 -30.61
CA ARG A 18 2.47 22.73 -29.93
C ARG A 18 2.21 22.73 -28.43
N ALA A 19 2.27 23.90 -27.79
CA ALA A 19 1.95 24.06 -26.39
C ALA A 19 0.47 23.71 -26.11
N LEU A 20 -0.45 24.21 -26.95
CA LEU A 20 -1.87 23.90 -26.84
C LEU A 20 -2.14 22.40 -26.98
N ALA A 21 -1.55 21.75 -27.98
CA ALA A 21 -1.70 20.30 -28.18
C ALA A 21 -1.20 19.50 -26.96
N ARG A 22 -0.10 19.93 -26.32
CA ARG A 22 0.42 19.30 -25.10
C ARG A 22 -0.47 19.53 -23.89
N VAL A 23 -1.07 20.70 -23.77
CA VAL A 23 -2.02 20.99 -22.68
C VAL A 23 -3.25 20.10 -22.84
N SER A 24 -3.82 20.00 -24.04
CA SER A 24 -4.97 19.11 -24.28
C SER A 24 -4.66 17.65 -24.00
N GLU A 25 -3.48 17.15 -24.37
CA GLU A 25 -3.04 15.78 -24.01
C GLU A 25 -2.92 15.58 -22.49
N LEU A 26 -2.43 16.59 -21.77
CA LEU A 26 -2.31 16.52 -20.31
C LEU A 26 -3.67 16.61 -19.62
N GLU A 27 -4.60 17.40 -20.15
CA GLU A 27 -5.98 17.49 -19.67
C GLU A 27 -6.70 16.15 -19.82
N GLU A 28 -6.60 15.51 -20.99
CA GLU A 28 -7.19 14.18 -21.24
C GLU A 28 -6.64 13.12 -20.27
N ARG A 29 -5.32 13.10 -20.05
CA ARG A 29 -4.69 12.17 -19.09
C ARG A 29 -5.08 12.46 -17.64
N LEU A 30 -5.30 13.73 -17.30
CA LEU A 30 -5.76 14.11 -15.97
C LEU A 30 -7.17 13.58 -15.74
N ASP A 31 -8.07 13.79 -16.70
CA ASP A 31 -9.45 13.30 -16.65
C ASP A 31 -9.50 11.77 -16.53
N GLU A 32 -8.68 11.04 -17.29
CA GLU A 32 -8.56 9.58 -17.17
C GLU A 32 -8.09 9.15 -15.78
N THR A 33 -7.06 9.82 -15.24
CA THR A 33 -6.50 9.51 -13.92
C THR A 33 -7.51 9.81 -12.82
N GLU A 34 -8.25 10.92 -12.92
CA GLU A 34 -9.29 11.28 -11.96
C GLU A 34 -10.46 10.29 -11.98
N ALA A 35 -10.86 9.82 -13.18
CA ALA A 35 -11.88 8.79 -13.34
C ALA A 35 -11.45 7.45 -12.71
N GLU A 36 -10.22 6.99 -12.98
CA GLU A 36 -9.69 5.77 -12.37
C GLU A 36 -9.59 5.90 -10.84
N ASN A 37 -9.16 7.06 -10.34
CA ASN A 37 -9.08 7.31 -8.91
C ASN A 37 -10.45 7.26 -8.22
N ALA A 38 -11.49 7.78 -8.89
CA ALA A 38 -12.86 7.72 -8.40
C ALA A 38 -13.37 6.26 -8.33
N GLU A 39 -13.13 5.47 -9.38
CA GLU A 39 -13.50 4.04 -9.40
C GLU A 39 -12.77 3.26 -8.28
N LEU A 40 -11.47 3.47 -8.13
CA LEU A 40 -10.67 2.80 -7.10
C LEU A 40 -11.15 3.14 -5.70
N LYS A 41 -11.51 4.40 -5.44
CA LYS A 41 -12.09 4.82 -4.16
C LYS A 41 -13.44 4.17 -3.89
N GLU A 42 -14.32 4.13 -4.88
CA GLU A 42 -15.63 3.47 -4.73
C GLU A 42 -15.46 1.97 -4.42
N ARG A 43 -14.58 1.29 -5.14
CA ARG A 43 -14.28 -0.13 -4.91
C ARG A 43 -13.65 -0.38 -3.54
N LEU A 44 -12.76 0.52 -3.10
CA LEU A 44 -12.19 0.48 -1.75
C LEU A 44 -13.28 0.62 -0.70
N THR A 45 -14.17 1.62 -0.82
CA THR A 45 -15.28 1.81 0.12
C THR A 45 -16.20 0.60 0.19
N VAL A 46 -16.55 -0.02 -0.95
CA VAL A 46 -17.34 -1.26 -0.96
C VAL A 46 -16.63 -2.39 -0.22
N LEU A 47 -15.30 -2.51 -0.40
CA LEU A 47 -14.51 -3.54 0.25
C LEU A 47 -14.36 -3.28 1.76
N GLU A 48 -14.11 -2.04 2.16
CA GLU A 48 -14.04 -1.59 3.55
C GLU A 48 -15.36 -1.86 4.28
N LEU A 49 -16.50 -1.48 3.71
CA LEU A 49 -17.82 -1.76 4.29
C LEU A 49 -18.05 -3.27 4.49
N ARG A 50 -17.67 -4.08 3.50
CA ARG A 50 -17.77 -5.54 3.60
C ARG A 50 -16.78 -6.13 4.61
N TYR A 51 -15.61 -5.52 4.77
CA TYR A 51 -14.62 -5.94 5.74
C TYR A 51 -15.06 -5.59 7.17
N ASP A 52 -15.63 -4.40 7.38
CA ASP A 52 -16.20 -3.99 8.65
C ASP A 52 -17.31 -4.94 9.11
N ASP A 53 -18.17 -5.36 8.18
CA ASP A 53 -19.22 -6.35 8.42
C ASP A 53 -18.68 -7.77 8.76
N LEU A 54 -17.47 -8.12 8.31
CA LEU A 54 -16.91 -9.48 8.44
C LEU A 54 -15.88 -9.63 9.56
N ASP A 55 -15.00 -8.64 9.75
CA ASP A 55 -13.81 -8.71 10.60
C ASP A 55 -13.51 -7.40 11.37
N GLY A 56 -13.94 -6.22 10.89
CA GLY A 56 -13.59 -4.92 11.51
C GLY A 56 -14.11 -4.72 12.94
N GLY A 57 -15.11 -5.50 13.36
CA GLY A 57 -15.64 -5.51 14.73
C GLY A 57 -15.11 -6.62 15.65
N ARG A 58 -14.23 -7.52 15.17
CA ARG A 58 -13.78 -8.66 15.99
C ARG A 58 -12.71 -8.21 16.99
N SER A 59 -12.97 -8.51 18.27
CA SER A 59 -11.99 -8.31 19.33
C SER A 59 -10.79 -9.25 19.13
N TYR A 60 -9.65 -8.96 19.75
CA TYR A 60 -8.47 -9.83 19.69
C TYR A 60 -8.79 -11.28 20.07
N ASP A 61 -9.68 -11.47 21.03
CA ASP A 61 -10.14 -12.79 21.49
C ASP A 61 -10.94 -13.55 20.42
N ASP A 62 -11.67 -12.84 19.56
CA ASP A 62 -12.45 -13.41 18.47
C ASP A 62 -11.60 -13.75 17.23
N LEU A 63 -10.41 -13.15 17.12
CA LEU A 63 -9.49 -13.42 16.04
C LEU A 63 -8.78 -14.75 16.25
N ASP A 64 -8.86 -15.62 15.26
CA ASP A 64 -7.99 -16.78 15.20
C ASP A 64 -6.53 -16.36 14.93
N ARG A 65 -5.62 -17.34 14.98
CA ARG A 65 -4.19 -17.08 14.77
C ARG A 65 -3.89 -16.41 13.42
N ASN A 66 -4.60 -16.78 12.36
CA ASN A 66 -4.36 -16.23 11.03
C ASN A 66 -4.90 -14.80 10.92
N GLY A 67 -6.07 -14.52 11.51
CA GLY A 67 -6.64 -13.18 11.63
C GLY A 67 -5.72 -12.23 12.39
N ARG A 68 -5.14 -12.68 13.51
CA ARG A 68 -4.13 -11.89 14.25
C ARG A 68 -2.89 -11.60 13.39
N VAL A 69 -2.40 -12.59 12.64
CA VAL A 69 -1.27 -12.36 11.71
C VAL A 69 -1.67 -11.39 10.58
N GLY A 70 -2.89 -11.49 10.08
CA GLY A 70 -3.47 -10.57 9.10
C GLY A 70 -3.45 -9.13 9.59
N ARG A 71 -3.95 -8.88 10.81
CA ARG A 71 -4.00 -7.54 11.41
C ARG A 71 -2.62 -6.91 11.63
N VAL A 72 -1.62 -7.72 12.00
CA VAL A 72 -0.22 -7.26 12.07
C VAL A 72 0.31 -6.85 10.69
N ARG A 73 -0.01 -7.62 9.64
CA ARG A 73 0.42 -7.30 8.27
C ARG A 73 -0.26 -6.05 7.74
N GLU A 74 -1.56 -5.92 7.98
CA GLU A 74 -2.39 -4.76 7.63
C GLU A 74 -1.81 -3.49 8.24
N HIS A 75 -1.68 -3.44 9.58
CA HIS A 75 -1.14 -2.28 10.28
C HIS A 75 0.28 -1.93 9.81
N ALA A 76 1.12 -2.94 9.59
CA ALA A 76 2.49 -2.71 9.15
C ALA A 76 2.56 -2.20 7.69
N PHE A 77 1.63 -2.62 6.84
CA PHE A 77 1.51 -2.16 5.46
C PHE A 77 0.94 -0.74 5.38
N GLU A 78 -0.08 -0.41 6.18
CA GLU A 78 -0.63 0.93 6.33
C GLU A 78 0.46 1.90 6.76
N ARG A 79 1.18 1.59 7.84
CA ARG A 79 2.31 2.40 8.33
C ARG A 79 3.41 2.60 7.29
N ALA A 80 3.70 1.58 6.47
CA ALA A 80 4.66 1.69 5.38
C ALA A 80 4.15 2.58 4.24
N THR A 81 2.84 2.55 3.96
CA THR A 81 2.19 3.31 2.88
C THR A 81 2.01 4.78 3.26
N GLU A 82 1.63 5.08 4.50
CA GLU A 82 1.59 6.45 5.04
C GLU A 82 2.99 7.09 5.13
N GLY A 83 4.03 6.25 5.25
CA GLY A 83 5.43 6.64 5.28
C GLY A 83 6.05 6.83 3.89
N HIS A 84 7.21 6.21 3.67
CA HIS A 84 7.99 6.31 2.42
C HIS A 84 8.10 4.94 1.72
N GLY A 85 7.05 4.12 1.81
CA GLY A 85 7.02 2.76 1.27
C GLY A 85 7.70 1.71 2.15
N HIS A 86 8.23 2.10 3.31
CA HIS A 86 8.89 1.22 4.26
C HIS A 86 8.47 1.50 5.70
N ALA A 87 8.31 0.44 6.48
CA ALA A 87 8.10 0.53 7.93
C ALA A 87 8.87 -0.57 8.66
N THR A 88 9.07 -0.33 9.96
CA THR A 88 9.61 -1.31 10.90
C THR A 88 8.73 -1.29 12.13
N LEU A 89 8.33 -2.46 12.61
CA LEU A 89 7.53 -2.64 13.83
C LEU A 89 8.33 -3.48 14.82
N ASP A 90 8.31 -3.07 16.08
CA ASP A 90 8.79 -3.89 17.19
C ASP A 90 7.63 -4.56 17.94
N TYR A 91 7.93 -5.26 19.03
CA TYR A 91 6.90 -5.90 19.83
C TYR A 91 5.97 -4.90 20.54
N ASN A 92 6.44 -3.70 20.87
CA ASN A 92 5.61 -2.67 21.49
C ASN A 92 4.61 -2.11 20.49
N ASP A 93 5.03 -1.88 19.24
CA ASP A 93 4.12 -1.50 18.16
C ASP A 93 3.01 -2.55 17.99
N VAL A 94 3.38 -3.84 17.92
CA VAL A 94 2.39 -4.93 17.80
C VAL A 94 1.47 -5.00 19.02
N MET A 95 2.02 -4.90 20.22
CA MET A 95 1.24 -5.02 21.44
C MET A 95 0.27 -3.86 21.60
N TRP A 96 0.74 -2.61 21.51
CA TRP A 96 -0.04 -1.43 21.85
C TRP A 96 -0.76 -0.79 20.67
N SER A 97 -0.21 -0.86 19.46
CA SER A 97 -0.81 -0.20 18.29
C SER A 97 -1.70 -1.13 17.47
N VAL A 98 -1.49 -2.46 17.53
CA VAL A 98 -2.30 -3.44 16.78
C VAL A 98 -3.36 -4.10 17.66
N PHE A 99 -3.06 -4.32 18.94
CA PHE A 99 -3.89 -5.15 19.83
C PHE A 99 -4.08 -4.57 21.24
N ASP A 100 -3.89 -3.26 21.43
CA ASP A 100 -4.24 -2.54 22.66
C ASP A 100 -3.73 -3.16 23.99
N GLY A 101 -2.60 -3.87 23.96
CA GLY A 101 -1.94 -4.48 25.12
C GLY A 101 -2.35 -5.93 25.42
N GLU A 102 -3.22 -6.54 24.62
CA GLU A 102 -3.75 -7.89 24.88
C GLU A 102 -2.73 -9.04 24.73
N PRO A 103 -1.90 -9.10 23.66
CA PRO A 103 -0.91 -10.17 23.50
C PRO A 103 0.31 -10.00 24.40
N SER A 104 0.88 -11.12 24.85
CA SER A 104 2.19 -11.11 25.51
C SER A 104 3.32 -10.78 24.53
N ALA A 105 4.46 -10.28 25.04
CA ALA A 105 5.63 -9.95 24.21
C ALA A 105 6.14 -11.14 23.38
N ASP A 106 6.21 -12.33 23.97
CA ASP A 106 6.61 -13.55 23.25
C ASP A 106 5.63 -13.90 22.11
N TYR A 107 4.34 -13.69 22.34
CA TYR A 107 3.33 -13.91 21.33
C TYR A 107 3.42 -12.87 20.21
N CYS A 108 3.73 -11.60 20.53
CA CYS A 108 4.01 -10.57 19.53
C CYS A 108 5.15 -10.99 18.60
N TYR A 109 6.29 -11.45 19.14
CA TYR A 109 7.38 -11.94 18.30
C TYR A 109 7.00 -13.15 17.44
N LYS A 110 6.12 -14.04 17.95
CA LYS A 110 5.58 -15.14 17.17
C LYS A 110 4.71 -14.65 16.01
N LEU A 111 3.84 -13.67 16.26
CA LEU A 111 3.01 -13.06 15.21
C LEU A 111 3.87 -12.35 14.16
N MET A 112 4.89 -11.60 14.56
CA MET A 112 5.84 -10.94 13.66
C MET A 112 6.58 -11.95 12.77
N ARG A 113 7.03 -13.08 13.34
CA ARG A 113 7.67 -14.15 12.57
C ARG A 113 6.72 -14.77 11.54
N LEU A 114 5.46 -15.01 11.90
CA LEU A 114 4.46 -15.53 10.98
C LEU A 114 4.06 -14.51 9.91
N ALA A 115 3.99 -13.23 10.30
CA ALA A 115 3.73 -12.15 9.36
C ALA A 115 4.80 -12.11 8.25
N ALA A 116 6.06 -12.37 8.60
CA ALA A 116 7.19 -12.44 7.66
C ALA A 116 7.13 -13.58 6.63
N ASP A 117 6.20 -14.54 6.76
CA ASP A 117 6.00 -15.57 5.73
C ASP A 117 5.38 -14.99 4.43
N ALA A 118 4.86 -13.76 4.46
CA ALA A 118 4.34 -13.07 3.28
C ALA A 118 5.43 -12.27 2.54
N THR A 119 5.30 -12.20 1.21
CA THR A 119 6.14 -11.35 0.36
C THR A 119 6.10 -9.90 0.81
N GLY A 120 7.26 -9.26 0.89
CA GLY A 120 7.39 -7.86 1.32
C GLY A 120 7.54 -7.68 2.83
N PHE A 121 7.42 -8.75 3.62
CA PHE A 121 7.62 -8.74 5.06
C PHE A 121 8.92 -9.48 5.42
N THR A 122 9.66 -9.00 6.43
CA THR A 122 10.89 -9.66 6.86
C THR A 122 11.10 -9.49 8.36
N PHE A 123 11.21 -10.61 9.07
CA PHE A 123 11.57 -10.61 10.49
C PHE A 123 13.10 -10.55 10.64
N ARG A 124 13.60 -9.63 11.46
CA ARG A 124 15.04 -9.46 11.74
C ARG A 124 15.30 -9.38 13.23
N ASP A 125 16.51 -9.77 13.61
CA ASP A 125 17.07 -9.59 14.96
C ASP A 125 18.40 -8.84 14.84
N PRO A 126 18.36 -7.52 14.55
CA PRO A 126 19.57 -6.71 14.46
C PRO A 126 20.27 -6.58 15.82
N ASP A 127 21.60 -6.73 15.80
CA ASP A 127 22.44 -6.65 17.00
C ASP A 127 22.17 -5.36 17.80
N GLY A 128 21.79 -5.54 19.07
CA GLY A 128 21.58 -4.44 20.02
C GLY A 128 20.32 -3.60 19.81
N LYS A 129 19.42 -3.95 18.88
CA LYS A 129 18.21 -3.16 18.57
C LYS A 129 16.89 -3.89 18.81
N GLY A 130 16.93 -5.15 19.22
CA GLY A 130 15.74 -5.97 19.43
C GLY A 130 15.14 -6.48 18.12
N LYS A 131 14.22 -7.44 18.21
CA LYS A 131 13.63 -8.09 17.04
C LYS A 131 12.57 -7.19 16.43
N GLU A 132 12.57 -7.12 15.11
CA GLU A 132 11.74 -6.21 14.34
C GLU A 132 11.14 -6.89 13.10
N LEU A 133 9.95 -6.43 12.69
CA LEU A 133 9.30 -6.78 11.44
C LEU A 133 9.47 -5.61 10.48
N ARG A 134 10.20 -5.82 9.39
CA ARG A 134 10.34 -4.83 8.31
C ARG A 134 9.33 -5.10 7.21
N VAL A 135 8.81 -4.01 6.63
CA VAL A 135 7.87 -4.05 5.52
C VAL A 135 8.37 -3.19 4.37
N ASN A 136 8.23 -3.71 3.16
CA ASN A 136 8.34 -2.98 1.91
C ASN A 136 6.97 -3.02 1.23
N ALA A 137 6.32 -1.86 1.14
CA ALA A 137 4.95 -1.74 0.63
C ALA A 137 4.83 -2.16 -0.84
N ASP A 138 5.82 -1.84 -1.68
CA ASP A 138 5.78 -2.22 -3.11
C ASP A 138 5.87 -3.73 -3.29
N ALA A 139 6.78 -4.38 -2.56
CA ALA A 139 6.91 -5.84 -2.58
C ALA A 139 5.66 -6.53 -1.99
N ALA A 140 5.06 -5.94 -0.95
CA ALA A 140 3.83 -6.46 -0.35
C ALA A 140 2.65 -6.37 -1.33
N ARG A 141 2.48 -5.24 -2.04
CA ARG A 141 1.44 -5.08 -3.09
C ARG A 141 1.59 -6.12 -4.19
N GLN A 142 2.82 -6.33 -4.68
CA GLN A 142 3.09 -7.35 -5.68
C GLN A 142 2.74 -8.76 -5.16
N GLY A 143 3.10 -9.07 -3.92
CA GLY A 143 2.76 -10.33 -3.26
C GLY A 143 1.26 -10.62 -3.24
N VAL A 144 0.44 -9.62 -2.93
CA VAL A 144 -1.03 -9.73 -2.96
C VAL A 144 -1.53 -9.97 -4.38
N SER A 145 -1.05 -9.20 -5.36
CA SER A 145 -1.46 -9.36 -6.77
C SER A 145 -1.17 -10.76 -7.32
N PHE A 146 0.00 -11.33 -7.02
CA PHE A 146 0.36 -12.69 -7.45
C PHE A 146 -0.41 -13.77 -6.68
N SER A 147 -0.66 -13.57 -5.38
CA SER A 147 -1.47 -14.51 -4.58
C SER A 147 -2.91 -14.56 -5.06
N SER A 148 -3.50 -13.41 -5.40
CA SER A 148 -4.86 -13.32 -5.94
C SER A 148 -4.96 -13.96 -7.33
N ALA A 149 -3.99 -13.71 -8.21
CA ALA A 149 -3.94 -14.32 -9.54
C ALA A 149 -3.86 -15.87 -9.48
N ASN A 150 -3.05 -16.42 -8.58
CA ASN A 150 -2.96 -17.87 -8.39
C ASN A 150 -4.23 -18.48 -7.77
N LYS A 151 -4.88 -17.76 -6.86
CA LYS A 151 -6.13 -18.23 -6.23
C LYS A 151 -7.29 -18.27 -7.23
N THR A 152 -7.43 -17.25 -8.08
CA THR A 152 -8.43 -17.23 -9.16
C THR A 152 -8.18 -18.34 -10.19
N ALA A 153 -6.93 -18.64 -10.52
CA ALA A 153 -6.58 -19.74 -11.42
C ALA A 153 -6.89 -21.13 -10.82
N GLN A 154 -6.83 -21.27 -9.50
CA GLN A 154 -7.10 -22.53 -8.79
C GLN A 154 -8.61 -22.78 -8.57
N GLU A 155 -9.42 -21.74 -8.43
CA GLU A 155 -10.87 -21.85 -8.22
C GLU A 155 -11.68 -22.04 -9.52
N GLY A 156 -11.13 -21.66 -10.70
CA GLY A 156 -11.76 -21.88 -12.01
C GLY A 156 -11.57 -23.27 -12.63
N GLY A 157 -10.92 -24.20 -11.91
CA GLY A 157 -10.54 -25.53 -12.39
C GLY A 157 -11.42 -26.69 -11.94
N ARG A 158 -12.70 -26.45 -11.61
CA ARG A 158 -13.66 -27.50 -11.21
C ARG A 158 -14.96 -27.43 -11.97
#